data_AF-A0A973GC11-F1
#
_entry.id   AF-A0A973GC11-F1
#
_cell.length_a   1.000
_cell.length_b   1.000
_cell.length_c   1.000
_cell.angle_alpha   90.00
_cell.angle_beta   90.00
_cell.angle_gamma   90.00
#
_symmetry.space_group_name_H-M   'P 1'
#
loop_
_entity.id
_entity.type
_entity.pdbx_description
1 polymer ?
#
loop_
_entity_poly.entity_id
_entity_poly.type
_entity_poly.pdbx_seq_one_letter_code
_entity_poly.pdbx_strand_id
1 'polypeptide(L)'
;MTRIATHRRFLMCSPRFFEVSYEINPWMDVTRATDTARAVAQWKVLYDTYIEWGHTVDLIEPIPGLPDMVYAANGATVVDGLVYSAKFRYPERAAEGPAYQKWFA
;
A
#
# COMPACT_ATOMS: atom_id res chain seq x y z
N MET A 1 -17.32 19.21 21.02
CA MET A 1 -16.20 19.52 20.11
C MET A 1 -16.65 19.20 18.70
N THR A 2 -16.64 20.18 17.78
CA THR A 2 -16.99 19.96 16.38
C THR A 2 -15.77 19.41 15.65
N ARG A 3 -15.89 18.27 14.98
CA ARG A 3 -14.82 17.74 14.14
C ARG A 3 -14.77 18.54 12.85
N ILE A 4 -13.58 19.01 12.48
CA ILE A 4 -13.33 19.72 11.22
C ILE A 4 -12.64 18.73 10.27
N ALA A 5 -13.18 18.57 9.07
CA ALA A 5 -12.53 17.78 8.03
C ALA A 5 -11.22 18.45 7.61
N THR A 6 -10.16 17.67 7.44
CA THR A 6 -8.86 18.16 6.99
C THR A 6 -8.44 17.45 5.72
N HIS A 7 -7.92 18.20 4.75
CA HIS A 7 -7.25 17.63 3.60
C HIS A 7 -6.00 16.87 4.08
N ARG A 8 -5.75 15.71 3.47
CA ARG A 8 -4.68 14.78 3.84
C ARG A 8 -3.95 14.38 2.58
N ARG A 9 -2.70 13.95 2.75
CA ARG A 9 -1.86 13.38 1.70
C ARG A 9 -1.62 11.91 2.01
N PHE A 10 -1.97 11.04 1.07
CA PHE A 10 -1.81 9.60 1.18
C PHE A 10 -0.83 9.09 0.13
N LEU A 11 -0.10 8.03 0.48
CA LEU A 11 0.63 7.22 -0.48
C LEU A 11 -0.15 5.93 -0.71
N MET A 12 -0.34 5.54 -1.97
CA MET A 12 -0.97 4.28 -2.36
C MET A 12 -0.12 3.55 -3.41
N CYS A 13 -0.29 2.24 -3.50
CA CYS A 13 0.30 1.42 -4.54
C CYS A 13 -0.80 0.62 -5.24
N SER A 14 -0.78 0.59 -6.57
CA SER A 14 -1.79 -0.11 -7.37
C SER A 14 -1.65 -1.63 -7.25
N PRO A 15 -2.74 -2.41 -7.15
CA PRO A 15 -2.70 -3.87 -7.05
C PRO A 15 -2.46 -4.58 -8.40
N ARG A 16 -1.70 -3.97 -9.32
CA ARG A 16 -1.39 -4.54 -10.65
C ARG A 16 -0.74 -5.93 -10.58
N PHE A 17 0.03 -6.19 -9.52
CA PHE A 17 0.72 -7.46 -9.28
C PHE A 17 0.25 -8.14 -7.99
N PHE A 18 -0.95 -7.80 -7.50
CA PHE A 18 -1.47 -8.37 -6.26
C PHE A 18 -1.87 -9.84 -6.45
N GLU A 19 -1.41 -10.67 -5.51
CA GLU A 19 -1.77 -12.07 -5.33
C GLU A 19 -1.52 -12.49 -3.88
N VAL A 20 -2.08 -13.62 -3.47
CA VAL A 20 -1.70 -14.31 -2.23
C VAL A 20 -0.87 -15.53 -2.61
N SER A 21 0.45 -15.35 -2.75
CA SER A 21 1.40 -16.40 -3.15
C SER A 21 2.20 -16.99 -1.97
N TYR A 22 1.97 -16.50 -0.76
CA TYR A 22 2.57 -16.98 0.50
C TYR A 22 1.65 -16.63 1.69
N GLU A 23 1.93 -17.21 2.86
CA GLU A 23 1.14 -17.02 4.09
C GLU A 23 2.03 -16.54 5.24
N ILE A 24 1.99 -15.24 5.53
CA ILE A 24 2.75 -14.61 6.63
C ILE A 24 1.85 -14.06 7.74
N ASN A 25 0.53 -14.21 7.60
CA ASN A 25 -0.47 -13.86 8.60
C ASN A 25 -1.71 -14.77 8.48
N PRO A 26 -2.57 -14.84 9.53
CA PRO A 26 -3.69 -15.79 9.58
C PRO A 26 -4.81 -15.59 8.56
N TRP A 27 -4.81 -14.50 7.79
CA TRP A 27 -5.84 -14.21 6.79
C TRP A 27 -5.47 -14.68 5.38
N MET A 28 -4.18 -14.92 5.16
CA MET A 28 -3.68 -15.43 3.89
C MET A 28 -3.98 -16.93 3.78
N ASP A 29 -4.44 -17.34 2.61
CA ASP A 29 -4.75 -18.72 2.26
C ASP A 29 -4.38 -18.91 0.79
N VAL A 30 -3.25 -19.56 0.53
CA VAL A 30 -2.74 -19.77 -0.83
C VAL A 30 -3.59 -20.74 -1.64
N THR A 31 -4.48 -21.49 -0.98
CA THR A 31 -5.43 -22.38 -1.68
C THR A 31 -6.60 -21.60 -2.29
N ARG A 32 -6.77 -20.32 -1.93
CA ARG A 32 -7.82 -19.44 -2.44
C ARG A 32 -7.25 -18.44 -3.43
N ALA A 33 -7.58 -18.63 -4.70
CA ALA A 33 -7.15 -17.74 -5.76
C ALA A 33 -7.64 -16.30 -5.55
N THR A 34 -6.76 -15.34 -5.83
CA THR A 34 -7.10 -13.93 -5.93
C THR A 34 -7.67 -13.58 -7.30
N ASP A 35 -8.50 -12.54 -7.36
CA ASP A 35 -8.97 -11.93 -8.61
C ASP A 35 -8.35 -10.54 -8.74
N THR A 36 -7.31 -10.42 -9.56
CA THR A 36 -6.56 -9.17 -9.74
C THR A 36 -7.43 -8.08 -10.37
N ALA A 37 -8.31 -8.41 -11.32
CA ALA A 37 -9.19 -7.42 -11.95
C ALA A 37 -10.17 -6.84 -10.93
N ARG A 38 -10.74 -7.69 -10.08
CA ARG A 38 -11.58 -7.26 -8.96
C ARG A 38 -10.80 -6.45 -7.93
N ALA A 39 -9.58 -6.86 -7.58
CA ALA A 39 -8.72 -6.10 -6.66
C ALA A 39 -8.43 -4.69 -7.17
N VAL A 40 -8.11 -4.55 -8.47
CA VAL A 40 -7.92 -3.25 -9.13
C VAL A 40 -9.20 -2.41 -9.09
N ALA A 41 -10.36 -3.01 -9.39
CA ALA A 41 -11.63 -2.30 -9.33
C ALA A 41 -11.96 -1.80 -7.91
N GLN A 42 -11.78 -2.64 -6.89
CA GLN A 42 -12.00 -2.29 -5.48
C GLN A 42 -11.04 -1.20 -5.00
N TRP A 43 -9.76 -1.31 -5.34
CA TRP A 43 -8.75 -0.30 -5.05
C TRP A 43 -9.08 1.04 -5.71
N LYS A 44 -9.55 1.01 -6.97
CA LYS A 44 -9.91 2.23 -7.69
C LYS A 44 -11.05 2.99 -7.01
N VAL A 45 -12.05 2.26 -6.48
CA VAL A 45 -13.12 2.89 -5.69
C VAL A 45 -12.56 3.65 -4.48
N LEU A 46 -11.60 3.05 -3.74
CA LEU A 46 -10.93 3.73 -2.63
C LEU A 46 -10.13 4.96 -3.08
N TYR A 47 -9.32 4.82 -4.14
CA TYR A 47 -8.54 5.92 -4.70
C TYR A 47 -9.45 7.08 -5.12
N ASP A 48 -10.49 6.81 -5.92
CA ASP A 48 -11.44 7.81 -6.40
C ASP A 48 -12.16 8.51 -5.25
N THR A 49 -12.51 7.77 -4.19
CA THR A 49 -13.17 8.32 -2.98
C THR A 49 -12.27 9.34 -2.27
N TYR A 50 -10.97 9.04 -2.14
CA TYR A 50 -10.02 9.99 -1.55
C TYR A 50 -9.87 11.26 -2.39
N ILE A 51 -9.83 11.12 -3.72
CA ILE A 51 -9.76 12.27 -4.62
C ILE A 51 -11.05 13.10 -4.54
N GLU A 52 -12.23 12.46 -4.55
CA GLU A 52 -13.54 13.13 -4.45
C GLU A 52 -13.67 13.94 -3.15
N TRP A 53 -13.15 13.41 -2.03
CA TRP A 53 -13.12 14.13 -0.74
C TRP A 53 -12.03 15.20 -0.66
N GLY A 54 -11.31 15.45 -1.75
CA GLY A 54 -10.28 16.49 -1.86
C GLY A 54 -8.95 16.14 -1.22
N HIS A 55 -8.67 14.86 -0.95
CA HIS A 55 -7.35 14.44 -0.50
C HIS A 55 -6.36 14.41 -1.66
N THR A 56 -5.07 14.52 -1.34
CA THR A 56 -3.99 14.25 -2.28
C THR A 56 -3.60 12.79 -2.16
N VAL A 57 -3.46 12.11 -3.29
CA VAL A 57 -2.95 10.74 -3.33
C VAL A 57 -1.76 10.69 -4.27
N ASP A 58 -0.58 10.35 -3.74
CA ASP A 58 0.56 9.98 -4.55
C ASP A 58 0.59 8.46 -4.78
N LEU A 59 1.20 8.06 -5.88
CA LEU A 59 1.35 6.66 -6.26
C LEU A 59 2.82 6.25 -6.27
N ILE A 60 3.10 5.10 -5.67
CA ILE A 60 4.34 4.35 -5.91
C ILE A 60 4.07 3.25 -6.94
N GLU A 61 4.97 3.10 -7.91
CA GLU A 61 4.86 2.06 -8.93
C GLU A 61 4.99 0.67 -8.30
N PRO A 62 4.04 -0.25 -8.54
CA PRO A 62 4.14 -1.62 -8.04
C PRO A 62 5.25 -2.37 -8.78
N ILE A 63 5.92 -3.28 -8.08
CA ILE A 63 7.03 -4.09 -8.60
C ILE A 63 6.57 -5.54 -8.77
N PRO A 64 6.80 -6.18 -9.93
CA PRO A 64 6.50 -7.61 -10.11
C PRO A 64 7.17 -8.48 -9.06
N GLY A 65 6.44 -9.45 -8.52
CA GLY A 65 6.93 -10.35 -7.46
C GLY A 65 6.88 -9.78 -6.05
N LEU A 66 6.40 -8.53 -5.86
CA LEU A 66 6.15 -7.93 -4.54
C LEU A 66 4.66 -7.61 -4.36
N PRO A 67 3.80 -8.64 -4.19
CA PRO A 67 2.34 -8.46 -4.23
C PRO A 67 1.80 -7.60 -3.08
N ASP A 68 2.47 -7.62 -1.92
CA ASP A 68 2.07 -6.89 -0.72
C ASP A 68 2.46 -5.40 -0.75
N MET A 69 3.10 -4.90 -1.81
CA MET A 69 3.37 -3.46 -1.97
C MET A 69 2.09 -2.63 -1.91
N VAL A 70 0.93 -3.20 -2.23
CA VAL A 70 -0.39 -2.54 -2.11
C VAL A 70 -0.66 -1.98 -0.71
N TYR A 71 -0.06 -2.58 0.32
CA TYR A 71 -0.17 -2.15 1.72
C TYR A 71 0.87 -1.06 2.05
N ALA A 72 0.76 0.08 1.38
CA ALA A 72 1.67 1.21 1.51
C ALA A 72 1.81 1.76 2.95
N ALA A 73 0.80 1.52 3.78
CA ALA A 73 0.85 1.81 5.21
C ALA A 73 2.03 1.14 5.94
N ASN A 74 2.56 0.02 5.41
CA ASN A 74 3.70 -0.66 6.00
C ASN A 74 5.05 -0.20 5.43
N GLY A 75 5.08 0.68 4.42
CA GLY A 75 6.32 1.06 3.72
C GLY A 75 7.21 2.00 4.53
N ALA A 76 6.63 2.86 5.36
CA ALA A 76 7.36 3.76 6.25
C ALA A 76 6.45 4.32 7.36
N THR A 77 7.08 4.81 8.42
CA THR A 77 6.46 5.74 9.39
C THR A 77 6.94 7.15 9.10
N VAL A 78 6.00 8.09 8.94
CA VAL A 78 6.30 9.52 8.68
C VAL A 78 5.84 10.36 9.86
N VAL A 79 6.73 11.17 10.42
CA VAL A 79 6.43 12.09 11.54
C VAL A 79 7.21 13.39 11.35
N ASP A 80 6.54 14.53 11.32
CA ASP A 80 7.15 15.86 11.20
C ASP A 80 8.21 15.99 10.09
N GLY A 81 7.95 15.36 8.94
CA GLY A 81 8.85 15.35 7.78
C GLY A 81 10.00 14.33 7.86
N LEU A 82 10.14 13.61 8.98
CA LEU A 82 11.07 12.50 9.11
C LEU A 82 10.43 11.20 8.61
N VAL A 83 11.20 10.43 7.85
CA VAL A 83 10.77 9.15 7.26
C VAL A 83 11.60 8.01 7.84
N TYR A 84 10.94 7.07 8.50
CA TYR A 84 11.52 5.79 8.90
C TYR A 84 11.06 4.71 7.94
N SER A 85 11.93 4.31 7.01
CA SER A 85 11.64 3.22 6.08
C SER A 85 11.48 1.88 6.82
N ALA A 86 10.63 1.03 6.28
CA ALA A 86 10.31 -0.26 6.88
C ALA A 86 11.44 -1.29 6.74
N LYS A 87 11.69 -1.99 7.85
CA LYS A 87 12.44 -3.25 7.87
C LYS A 87 11.45 -4.37 8.19
N PHE A 88 11.06 -5.13 7.16
CA PHE A 88 10.09 -6.19 7.30
C PHE A 88 10.65 -7.40 8.07
N ARG A 89 9.77 -8.04 8.88
CA ARG A 89 10.09 -9.27 9.61
C ARG A 89 10.22 -10.48 8.67
N TYR A 90 9.35 -10.54 7.68
CA TYR A 90 9.20 -11.67 6.76
C TYR A 90 10.00 -11.42 5.48
N PRO A 91 10.82 -12.39 5.03
CA PRO A 91 11.67 -12.23 3.85
C PRO A 91 10.89 -11.95 2.56
N GLU A 92 9.66 -12.46 2.46
CA GLU A 92 8.74 -12.28 1.34
C GLU A 92 8.47 -10.79 1.02
N ARG A 93 8.53 -9.92 2.04
CA ARG A 93 8.33 -8.48 1.92
C ARG A 93 9.62 -7.65 2.02
N ALA A 94 10.78 -8.28 2.21
CA ALA A 94 12.02 -7.57 2.55
C ALA A 94 12.44 -6.55 1.47
N ALA A 95 12.22 -6.87 0.19
CA ALA A 95 12.56 -5.99 -0.94
C ALA A 95 11.64 -4.77 -1.08
N GLU A 96 10.49 -4.73 -0.39
CA GLU A 96 9.58 -3.58 -0.40
C GLU A 96 10.17 -2.40 0.37
N GLY A 97 10.91 -2.65 1.46
CA GLY A 97 11.52 -1.60 2.28
C GLY A 97 12.39 -0.65 1.46
N PRO A 98 13.40 -1.17 0.72
CA PRO A 98 14.20 -0.37 -0.21
C PRO A 98 13.38 0.34 -1.30
N ALA A 99 12.30 -0.26 -1.80
CA ALA A 99 11.44 0.38 -2.80
C ALA A 99 10.74 1.62 -2.22
N TYR A 100 10.15 1.50 -1.04
CA TYR A 100 9.56 2.62 -0.32
C TYR A 100 10.60 3.68 0.07
N GLN A 101 11.77 3.25 0.55
CA GLN A 101 12.87 4.17 0.87
C GLN A 101 13.25 5.02 -0.34
N LYS A 102 13.39 4.41 -1.53
CA LYS A 102 13.71 5.11 -2.76
C LYS A 102 12.62 6.11 -3.17
N TRP A 103 11.36 5.80 -2.92
CA TRP A 103 10.24 6.69 -3.24
C TRP A 103 10.22 7.96 -2.37
N PHE A 104 10.60 7.83 -1.09
CA PHE A 104 10.68 8.96 -0.15
C PHE A 104 11.97 9.81 -0.26
N ALA A 105 12.95 9.36 -1.05
CA ALA A 105 14.27 9.98 -1.16
C ALA A 105 14.31 11.20 -2.09
#